data_AF-A0A7C0USX3-F1
#
_entry.id   AF-A0A7C0USX3-F1
#
_cell.length_a   1.000
_cell.length_b   1.000
_cell.length_c   1.000
_cell.angle_alpha   90.00
_cell.angle_beta   90.00
_cell.angle_gamma   90.00
#
_symmetry.space_group_name_H-M   'P 1'
#
loop_
_entity.id
_entity.type
_entity.pdbx_description
1 polymer ?
#
loop_
_entity_poly.entity_id
_entity_poly.type
_entity_poly.pdbx_seq_one_letter_code
_entity_poly.pdbx_strand_id
1 'polypeptide(L)'
;MSVEDILQKIREEVRAILPASIRVTDIDFEGAQLVIYTKDPDKFADNSDLVRQLAKKIQKRIVVRPDPSVLESIDVAEEKIRQLLPEEANIANMYFEPDIGEVTIEVEKPGVAIGKHGSLLNDIKREIGWTPKVIRTPPMPSKTVQEIRGYIRVNADERKEFLRRLGRRLHRGVSEGEKWVRMTSLGGYREVGRSCTLLSTQDSKILIDCGVDVSSSGSGSPYIHMPEVLPLESIDGVVVTHAHLDHSGLVPLLYKYGYDGPVYCTYPTRDVMVLMQMDYLKVSAENAKKPPYLS
;
A
#
# COMPACT_ATOMS: atom_id res chain seq x y z
N MET A 1 -4.34 26.38 -4.20
CA MET A 1 -4.19 25.69 -5.50
C MET A 1 -4.90 24.36 -5.39
N SER A 2 -5.83 24.05 -6.30
CA SER A 2 -6.53 22.76 -6.24
C SER A 2 -5.60 21.63 -6.65
N VAL A 3 -5.93 20.38 -6.29
CA VAL A 3 -5.15 19.21 -6.70
C VAL A 3 -5.17 19.04 -8.22
N GLU A 4 -6.28 19.39 -8.88
CA GLU A 4 -6.38 19.35 -10.34
C GLU A 4 -5.42 20.34 -11.01
N ASP A 5 -5.25 21.53 -10.45
CA ASP A 5 -4.27 22.50 -10.97
C ASP A 5 -2.84 21.97 -10.85
N ILE A 6 -2.55 21.25 -9.77
CA ILE A 6 -1.24 20.61 -9.55
C ILE A 6 -1.02 19.50 -10.58
N LEU A 7 -2.01 18.63 -10.77
CA LEU A 7 -1.94 17.54 -11.75
C LEU A 7 -1.81 18.08 -13.19
N GLN A 8 -2.52 19.16 -13.53
CA GLN A 8 -2.44 19.78 -14.84
C GLN A 8 -1.03 20.31 -15.12
N LYS A 9 -0.43 21.03 -14.17
CA LYS A 9 0.97 21.49 -14.28
C LYS A 9 1.94 20.33 -14.43
N ILE A 10 1.77 19.28 -13.64
CA ILE A 10 2.59 18.07 -13.72
C ILE A 10 2.46 17.42 -15.11
N ARG A 11 1.25 17.32 -15.67
CA ARG A 11 1.04 16.77 -17.01
C ARG A 11 1.77 17.57 -18.08
N GLU A 12 1.77 18.90 -17.98
CA GLU A 12 2.50 19.77 -18.90
C GLU A 12 4.02 19.58 -18.76
N GLU A 13 4.54 19.51 -17.54
CA GLU A 13 5.97 19.26 -17.30
C GLU A 13 6.43 17.89 -17.79
N VAL A 14 5.62 16.85 -17.58
CA VAL A 14 5.90 15.49 -18.04
C VAL A 14 5.93 15.44 -19.57
N ARG A 15 4.95 16.06 -20.24
CA ARG A 15 4.91 16.15 -21.72
C ARG A 15 6.10 16.91 -22.30
N ALA A 16 6.63 17.90 -21.59
CA ALA A 16 7.79 18.67 -22.05
C ALA A 16 9.11 17.89 -21.96
N ILE A 17 9.20 16.90 -21.06
CA ILE A 17 10.41 16.06 -20.88
C ILE A 17 10.35 14.81 -21.75
N LEU A 18 9.15 14.22 -21.90
CA LEU A 18 9.01 12.93 -22.58
C LEU A 18 9.19 13.06 -24.10
N PRO A 19 9.98 12.16 -24.71
CA PRO A 19 10.04 12.04 -26.17
C PRO A 19 8.67 11.72 -26.76
N ALA A 20 8.39 12.23 -27.96
CA ALA A 20 7.14 11.96 -28.70
C ALA A 20 6.90 10.47 -29.01
N SER A 21 7.93 9.62 -28.89
CA SER A 21 7.85 8.17 -29.08
C SER A 21 7.19 7.40 -27.93
N ILE A 22 6.99 8.04 -26.77
CA ILE A 22 6.43 7.43 -25.56
C ILE A 22 4.98 7.88 -25.38
N ARG A 23 4.03 6.93 -25.36
CA ARG A 23 2.60 7.23 -25.19
C ARG A 23 2.17 7.09 -23.73
N VAL A 24 1.98 8.22 -23.07
CA VAL A 24 1.37 8.31 -21.74
C VAL A 24 -0.14 8.39 -21.87
N THR A 25 -0.86 7.57 -21.11
CA THR A 25 -2.32 7.49 -21.12
C THR A 25 -2.94 8.27 -19.97
N ASP A 26 -2.38 8.16 -18.77
CA ASP A 26 -2.90 8.81 -17.57
C ASP A 26 -1.76 9.20 -16.62
N ILE A 27 -1.99 10.25 -15.85
CA ILE A 27 -1.12 10.71 -14.77
C ILE A 27 -2.01 11.13 -13.62
N ASP A 28 -1.87 10.45 -12.49
CA ASP A 28 -2.62 10.75 -11.26
C ASP A 28 -1.76 10.42 -10.01
N PHE A 29 -2.20 10.91 -8.85
CA PHE A 29 -1.63 10.54 -7.57
C PHE A 29 -2.30 9.27 -7.06
N GLU A 30 -1.50 8.27 -6.68
CA GLU A 30 -1.98 7.06 -6.02
C GLU A 30 -1.22 6.88 -4.71
N GLY A 31 -1.90 7.19 -3.60
CA GLY A 31 -1.29 7.33 -2.28
C GLY A 31 -0.18 8.38 -2.30
N ALA A 32 1.00 8.01 -1.81
CA ALA A 32 2.16 8.91 -1.75
C ALA A 32 2.95 9.02 -3.07
N GLN A 33 2.49 8.38 -4.14
CA GLN A 33 3.21 8.28 -5.41
C GLN A 33 2.52 9.07 -6.51
N LEU A 34 3.31 9.63 -7.42
CA LEU A 34 2.83 10.10 -8.71
C LEU A 34 2.98 8.96 -9.71
N VAL A 35 1.86 8.47 -10.25
CA VAL A 35 1.83 7.34 -11.17
C VAL A 35 1.67 7.84 -12.59
N ILE A 36 2.53 7.36 -13.48
CA ILE A 36 2.47 7.62 -14.93
C ILE A 36 2.11 6.31 -15.62
N TYR A 37 0.92 6.24 -16.21
CA TYR A 37 0.48 5.11 -17.02
C TYR A 37 0.94 5.26 -18.47
N THR A 38 1.47 4.19 -19.04
CA THR A 38 2.04 4.19 -20.39
C THR A 38 1.69 2.93 -21.15
N LYS A 39 1.45 3.06 -22.46
CA LYS A 39 1.33 1.91 -23.37
C LYS A 39 2.68 1.36 -23.82
N ASP A 40 3.77 2.06 -23.49
CA ASP A 40 5.12 1.73 -23.89
C ASP A 40 6.04 1.62 -22.65
N PRO A 41 5.79 0.68 -21.71
CA PRO A 41 6.55 0.56 -20.45
C PRO A 41 8.02 0.17 -20.67
N ASP A 42 8.37 -0.44 -21.80
CA ASP A 42 9.74 -0.85 -22.13
C ASP A 42 10.61 0.35 -22.52
N LYS A 43 10.05 1.30 -23.27
CA LYS A 43 10.76 2.54 -23.64
C LYS A 43 11.15 3.38 -22.42
N PHE A 44 10.39 3.28 -21.33
CA PHE A 44 10.76 3.89 -20.05
C PHE A 44 11.88 3.14 -19.33
N ALA A 45 11.91 1.80 -19.43
CA ALA A 45 12.94 0.98 -18.81
C ALA A 45 14.30 1.14 -19.51
N ASP A 46 14.30 1.25 -20.84
CA ASP A 46 15.50 1.45 -21.64
C ASP A 46 16.18 2.81 -21.37
N ASN A 47 15.43 3.78 -20.85
CA ASN A 47 15.91 5.15 -20.63
C ASN A 47 15.84 5.55 -19.15
N SER A 48 16.72 4.94 -18.35
CA SER A 48 16.80 5.14 -16.90
C SER A 48 16.98 6.61 -16.46
N ASP A 49 17.51 7.46 -17.34
CA ASP A 49 17.68 8.89 -17.06
C ASP A 49 16.36 9.68 -17.14
N LEU A 50 15.34 9.23 -17.90
CA LEU A 50 14.05 9.93 -17.99
C LEU A 50 13.35 9.99 -16.64
N VAL A 51 13.20 8.84 -15.96
CA VAL A 51 12.54 8.78 -14.65
C VAL A 51 13.30 9.63 -13.62
N ARG A 52 14.63 9.63 -13.69
CA ARG A 52 15.49 10.46 -12.83
C ARG A 52 15.29 11.96 -13.11
N GLN A 53 15.22 12.38 -14.36
CA GLN A 53 14.97 13.77 -14.75
C GLN A 53 13.59 14.25 -14.29
N LEU A 54 12.56 13.44 -14.52
CA LEU A 54 11.19 13.70 -14.07
C LEU A 54 11.15 13.84 -12.54
N ALA A 55 11.76 12.92 -11.81
CA ALA A 55 11.78 12.94 -10.35
C ALA A 55 12.50 14.18 -9.79
N LYS A 56 13.62 14.60 -10.42
CA LYS A 56 14.35 15.82 -10.04
C LYS A 56 13.54 17.09 -10.26
N LYS A 57 12.80 17.18 -11.37
CA LYS A 57 12.01 18.37 -11.71
C LYS A 57 10.75 18.48 -10.87
N ILE A 58 10.00 17.39 -10.76
CA ILE A 58 8.68 17.36 -10.09
C ILE A 58 8.84 17.24 -8.55
N GLN A 59 10.01 16.79 -8.06
CA GLN A 59 10.30 16.59 -6.64
C GLN A 59 9.28 15.68 -5.92
N LYS A 60 8.76 14.69 -6.64
CA LYS A 60 7.84 13.66 -6.15
C LYS A 60 8.38 12.27 -6.44
N ARG A 61 7.88 11.27 -5.71
CA ARG A 61 8.19 9.87 -6.00
C ARG A 61 7.37 9.40 -7.20
N ILE A 62 8.04 9.22 -8.32
CA ILE A 62 7.42 8.82 -9.59
C ILE A 62 7.50 7.31 -9.75
N VAL A 63 6.39 6.70 -10.16
CA VAL A 63 6.31 5.30 -10.56
C VAL A 63 5.69 5.23 -11.95
N VAL A 64 6.33 4.49 -12.85
CA VAL A 64 5.81 4.23 -14.19
C VAL A 64 5.12 2.88 -14.16
N ARG A 65 3.88 2.81 -14.64
CA ARG A 65 3.10 1.57 -14.70
C ARG A 65 2.62 1.30 -16.13
N PRO A 66 2.51 0.02 -16.52
CA PRO A 66 1.85 -0.34 -17.76
C PRO A 66 0.38 0.07 -17.70
N ASP A 67 -0.14 0.57 -18.82
CA ASP A 67 -1.57 0.83 -18.98
C ASP A 67 -2.36 -0.50 -18.90
N PRO A 68 -3.51 -0.56 -18.20
CA PRO A 68 -4.31 -1.77 -18.13
C PRO A 68 -4.68 -2.36 -19.51
N SER A 69 -4.77 -1.54 -20.56
CA SER A 69 -5.08 -2.00 -21.93
C SER A 69 -3.95 -2.81 -22.57
N VAL A 70 -2.73 -2.78 -22.01
CA VAL A 70 -1.57 -3.53 -22.53
C VAL A 70 -1.21 -4.73 -21.66
N LEU A 71 -1.95 -4.97 -20.58
CA LEU A 71 -1.77 -6.14 -19.72
C LEU A 71 -2.51 -7.34 -20.32
N GLU A 72 -1.79 -8.45 -20.47
CA GLU A 72 -2.43 -9.74 -20.79
C GLU A 72 -3.35 -10.19 -19.64
N SER A 73 -4.34 -11.02 -19.97
CA SER A 73 -5.17 -11.66 -18.94
C SER A 73 -4.30 -12.52 -18.02
N ILE A 74 -4.70 -12.65 -16.76
CA ILE A 74 -3.90 -13.36 -15.74
C ILE A 74 -3.60 -14.80 -16.17
N ASP A 75 -4.59 -15.51 -16.68
CA ASP A 75 -4.44 -16.92 -17.08
C ASP A 75 -3.44 -17.06 -18.25
N VAL A 76 -3.53 -16.18 -19.26
CA VAL A 76 -2.61 -16.17 -20.40
C VAL A 76 -1.21 -15.74 -19.99
N ALA A 77 -1.10 -14.74 -19.12
CA ALA A 77 0.17 -14.28 -18.57
C ALA A 77 0.85 -15.40 -17.76
N GLU A 78 0.09 -16.16 -16.97
CA GLU A 78 0.59 -17.30 -16.21
C GLU A 78 1.16 -18.39 -17.12
N GLU A 79 0.44 -18.76 -18.19
CA GLU A 79 0.90 -19.73 -19.18
C GLU A 79 2.17 -19.26 -19.89
N LYS A 80 2.21 -18.00 -20.34
CA LYS A 80 3.39 -17.40 -21.00
C LYS A 80 4.61 -17.38 -20.07
N ILE A 81 4.43 -17.02 -18.79
CA ILE A 81 5.52 -17.03 -17.81
C ILE A 81 6.09 -18.45 -17.65
N ARG A 82 5.23 -19.47 -17.55
CA ARG A 82 5.66 -20.88 -17.43
C ARG A 82 6.41 -21.37 -18.66
N GLN A 83 6.11 -20.87 -19.85
CA GLN A 83 6.81 -21.21 -21.09
C GLN A 83 8.17 -20.49 -21.23
N LEU A 84 8.26 -19.24 -20.76
CA LEU A 84 9.48 -18.43 -20.85
C LEU A 84 10.51 -18.80 -19.79
N LEU A 85 10.07 -19.13 -18.57
CA LEU A 85 10.96 -19.47 -17.46
C LEU A 85 11.51 -20.90 -17.62
N PRO A 86 12.84 -21.11 -17.48
CA PRO A 86 13.42 -22.45 -17.47
C PRO A 86 12.86 -23.31 -16.34
N GLU A 87 12.66 -24.61 -16.59
CA GLU A 87 12.16 -25.55 -15.57
C GLU A 87 13.05 -25.57 -14.32
N GLU A 88 14.35 -25.31 -14.46
CA GLU A 88 15.31 -25.26 -13.35
C GLU A 88 15.06 -24.11 -12.38
N ALA A 89 14.30 -23.07 -12.78
CA ALA A 89 13.89 -22.00 -11.88
C ALA A 89 12.98 -22.53 -10.76
N ASN A 90 12.18 -23.56 -11.06
CA ASN A 90 11.17 -24.18 -10.22
C ASN A 90 10.21 -23.15 -9.58
N ILE A 91 9.14 -22.82 -10.33
CA ILE A 91 8.13 -21.84 -9.90
C ILE A 91 7.23 -22.47 -8.84
N ALA A 92 7.22 -21.88 -7.64
CA ALA A 92 6.33 -22.29 -6.56
C ALA A 92 4.96 -21.61 -6.66
N ASN A 93 4.92 -20.29 -6.88
CA ASN A 93 3.69 -19.51 -6.96
C ASN A 93 3.84 -18.26 -7.84
N MET A 94 2.72 -17.71 -8.29
CA MET A 94 2.63 -16.41 -8.97
C MET A 94 1.51 -15.59 -8.34
N TYR A 95 1.78 -14.32 -8.05
CA TYR A 95 0.82 -13.38 -7.46
C TYR A 95 0.72 -12.14 -8.31
N PHE A 96 -0.45 -11.93 -8.90
CA PHE A 96 -0.75 -10.78 -9.73
C PHE A 96 -1.42 -9.68 -8.90
N GLU A 97 -0.90 -8.47 -8.99
CA GLU A 97 -1.46 -7.25 -8.38
C GLU A 97 -1.97 -6.32 -9.50
N PRO A 98 -3.22 -6.51 -9.98
CA PRO A 98 -3.75 -5.79 -11.13
C PRO A 98 -3.89 -4.28 -10.91
N ASP A 99 -4.02 -3.83 -9.66
CA ASP A 99 -4.07 -2.41 -9.30
C ASP A 99 -2.76 -1.68 -9.64
N ILE A 100 -1.63 -2.37 -9.57
CA ILE A 100 -0.30 -1.82 -9.87
C ILE A 100 0.35 -2.39 -11.14
N GLY A 101 -0.23 -3.42 -11.76
CA GLY A 101 0.28 -4.03 -12.98
C GLY A 101 1.58 -4.81 -12.77
N GLU A 102 1.76 -5.39 -11.58
CA GLU A 102 2.93 -6.18 -11.21
C GLU A 102 2.58 -7.66 -11.02
N VAL A 103 3.54 -8.55 -11.31
CA VAL A 103 3.45 -9.97 -10.99
C VAL A 103 4.66 -10.39 -10.16
N THR A 104 4.41 -10.93 -8.96
CA THR A 104 5.45 -11.52 -8.13
C THR A 104 5.55 -13.02 -8.41
N ILE A 105 6.72 -13.48 -8.83
CA ILE A 105 7.00 -14.87 -9.18
C ILE A 105 7.91 -15.47 -8.09
N GLU A 106 7.39 -16.43 -7.33
CA GLU A 106 8.14 -17.19 -6.33
C GLU A 106 8.84 -18.37 -7.00
N VAL A 107 10.17 -18.39 -6.96
CA VAL A 107 11.00 -19.44 -7.57
C VAL A 107 12.06 -19.94 -6.60
N GLU A 108 12.47 -21.20 -6.70
CA GLU A 108 13.54 -21.73 -5.84
C GLU A 108 14.91 -21.14 -6.19
N LYS A 109 15.15 -20.89 -7.49
CA LYS A 109 16.41 -20.35 -8.02
C LYS A 109 16.22 -19.01 -8.75
N PRO A 110 16.17 -17.88 -8.02
CA PRO A 110 15.96 -16.55 -8.61
C PRO A 110 16.96 -16.18 -9.71
N GLY A 111 18.23 -16.58 -9.57
CA GLY A 111 19.26 -16.25 -10.56
C GLY A 111 18.97 -16.80 -11.95
N VAL A 112 18.32 -17.98 -12.03
CA VAL A 112 17.91 -18.59 -13.31
C VAL A 112 16.73 -17.82 -13.90
N ALA A 113 15.73 -17.49 -13.07
CA ALA A 113 14.54 -16.77 -13.50
C ALA A 113 14.77 -15.30 -13.90
N ILE A 114 15.81 -14.66 -13.37
CA ILE A 114 16.18 -13.29 -13.75
C ILE A 114 16.91 -13.27 -15.11
N GLY A 115 17.69 -14.31 -15.40
CA GLY A 115 18.55 -14.37 -16.59
C GLY A 115 19.78 -13.45 -16.48
N LYS A 116 20.65 -13.50 -17.50
CA LYS A 116 21.86 -12.66 -17.55
C LYS A 116 21.45 -11.20 -17.75
N HIS A 117 21.88 -10.32 -16.84
CA HIS A 117 21.54 -8.89 -16.87
C HIS A 117 20.02 -8.59 -16.90
N GLY A 118 19.17 -9.50 -16.41
CA GLY A 118 17.72 -9.29 -16.40
C GLY A 118 17.03 -9.52 -17.75
N SER A 119 17.72 -10.13 -18.72
CA SER A 119 17.16 -10.35 -20.07
C SER A 119 15.81 -11.06 -20.03
N LEU A 120 15.67 -12.08 -19.19
CA LEU A 120 14.46 -12.88 -19.10
C LEU A 120 13.30 -12.12 -18.47
N LEU A 121 13.57 -11.24 -17.49
CA LEU A 121 12.55 -10.34 -16.95
C LEU A 121 12.05 -9.35 -18.00
N ASN A 122 12.95 -8.83 -18.83
CA ASN A 122 12.59 -7.92 -19.92
C ASN A 122 11.77 -8.64 -20.99
N ASP A 123 12.13 -9.88 -21.33
CA ASP A 123 11.37 -10.70 -22.27
C ASP A 123 9.98 -11.01 -21.73
N ILE A 124 9.86 -11.44 -20.46
CA ILE A 124 8.55 -11.64 -19.81
C ILE A 124 7.74 -10.35 -19.89
N LYS A 125 8.30 -9.23 -19.44
CA LYS A 125 7.62 -7.93 -19.43
C LYS A 125 7.11 -7.54 -20.83
N ARG A 126 7.90 -7.76 -21.88
CA ARG A 126 7.51 -7.47 -23.27
C ARG A 126 6.37 -8.36 -23.76
N GLU A 127 6.37 -9.64 -23.37
CA GLU A 127 5.40 -10.64 -23.83
C GLU A 127 4.05 -10.58 -23.10
N ILE A 128 4.02 -10.11 -21.85
CA ILE A 128 2.79 -10.08 -21.02
C ILE A 128 2.35 -8.69 -20.58
N GLY A 129 3.20 -7.67 -20.72
CA GLY A 129 2.93 -6.29 -20.29
C GLY A 129 3.03 -6.04 -18.77
N TRP A 130 2.87 -7.08 -17.94
CA TRP A 130 3.06 -7.02 -16.50
C TRP A 130 4.52 -6.77 -16.13
N THR A 131 4.75 -6.04 -15.05
CA THR A 131 6.11 -5.86 -14.50
C THR A 131 6.46 -7.06 -13.60
N PRO A 132 7.42 -7.91 -13.99
CA PRO A 132 7.74 -9.10 -13.23
C PRO A 132 8.70 -8.79 -12.08
N LYS A 133 8.43 -9.39 -10.92
CA LYS A 133 9.28 -9.35 -9.74
C LYS A 133 9.56 -10.77 -9.27
N VAL A 134 10.81 -11.18 -9.38
CA VAL A 134 11.23 -12.51 -8.94
C VAL A 134 11.66 -12.46 -7.49
N ILE A 135 11.11 -13.36 -6.68
CA ILE A 135 11.51 -13.58 -5.29
C ILE A 135 11.82 -15.06 -5.06
N ARG A 136 12.66 -15.34 -4.06
CA ARG A 136 12.93 -16.72 -3.66
C ARG A 136 11.72 -17.31 -2.95
N THR A 137 11.37 -18.55 -3.29
CA THR A 137 10.35 -19.33 -2.57
C THR A 137 10.71 -19.35 -1.07
N PRO A 138 9.81 -18.89 -0.20
CA PRO A 138 10.03 -18.96 1.24
C PRO A 138 10.15 -20.43 1.69
N PRO A 139 11.05 -20.76 2.65
CA PRO A 139 11.19 -22.13 3.14
C PRO A 139 9.94 -22.63 3.88
N MET A 140 9.13 -21.70 4.42
CA MET A 140 7.86 -22.01 5.05
C MET A 140 6.76 -21.16 4.39
N PRO A 141 5.73 -21.78 3.79
CA PRO A 141 4.58 -21.05 3.29
C PRO A 141 3.77 -20.46 4.44
N SER A 142 3.26 -19.25 4.26
CA SER A 142 2.38 -18.59 5.23
C SER A 142 0.97 -18.45 4.67
N LYS A 143 0.02 -19.11 5.32
CA LYS A 143 -1.40 -19.03 4.95
C LYS A 143 -1.92 -17.59 5.03
N THR A 144 -1.55 -16.86 6.07
CA THR A 144 -1.95 -15.45 6.24
C THR A 144 -1.47 -14.57 5.10
N VAL A 145 -0.23 -14.75 4.63
CA VAL A 145 0.31 -13.98 3.50
C VAL A 145 -0.47 -14.30 2.21
N GLN A 146 -0.80 -15.58 1.99
CA GLN A 146 -1.60 -16.00 0.83
C GLN A 146 -3.01 -15.42 0.86
N GLU A 147 -3.68 -15.45 2.02
CA GLU A 147 -5.01 -14.86 2.21
C GLU A 147 -5.01 -13.35 1.99
N ILE A 148 -4.02 -12.62 2.53
CA ILE A 148 -3.88 -11.17 2.31
C ILE A 148 -3.68 -10.86 0.83
N ARG A 149 -2.79 -11.58 0.14
CA ARG A 149 -2.55 -11.39 -1.31
C ARG A 149 -3.80 -11.70 -2.13
N GLY A 150 -4.52 -12.77 -1.79
CA GLY A 150 -5.79 -13.11 -2.42
C GLY A 150 -6.84 -12.02 -2.22
N TYR A 151 -6.97 -11.48 -1.01
CA TYR A 151 -7.88 -10.40 -0.69
C TYR A 151 -7.54 -9.11 -1.47
N ILE A 152 -6.27 -8.74 -1.54
CA ILE A 152 -5.81 -7.58 -2.33
C ILE A 152 -6.19 -7.76 -3.81
N ARG A 153 -5.99 -8.96 -4.38
CA ARG A 153 -6.33 -9.26 -5.77
C ARG A 153 -7.83 -9.09 -6.03
N VAL A 154 -8.68 -9.62 -5.15
CA VAL A 154 -10.14 -9.54 -5.32
C VAL A 154 -10.65 -8.11 -5.21
N ASN A 155 -10.03 -7.28 -4.38
CA ASN A 155 -10.45 -5.89 -4.12
C ASN A 155 -9.56 -4.85 -4.82
N ALA A 156 -8.92 -5.22 -5.93
CA ALA A 156 -7.95 -4.35 -6.61
C ALA A 156 -8.56 -3.04 -7.13
N ASP A 157 -9.78 -3.09 -7.67
CA ASP A 157 -10.46 -1.90 -8.18
C ASP A 157 -10.80 -0.91 -7.05
N GLU A 158 -11.35 -1.42 -5.95
CA GLU A 158 -11.62 -0.61 -4.74
C GLU A 158 -10.33 -0.02 -4.17
N ARG A 159 -9.26 -0.81 -4.09
CA ARG A 159 -7.94 -0.35 -3.64
C ARG A 159 -7.40 0.77 -4.52
N LYS A 160 -7.55 0.65 -5.84
CA LYS A 160 -7.10 1.68 -6.80
C LYS A 160 -7.86 2.99 -6.61
N GLU A 161 -9.19 2.92 -6.46
CA GLU A 161 -10.01 4.11 -6.18
C GLU A 161 -9.64 4.76 -4.84
N PHE A 162 -9.45 3.94 -3.80
CA PHE A 162 -8.99 4.40 -2.49
C PHE A 162 -7.63 5.12 -2.59
N LEU A 163 -6.66 4.55 -3.30
CA LEU A 163 -5.34 5.16 -3.48
C LEU A 163 -5.41 6.49 -4.23
N ARG A 164 -6.28 6.61 -5.23
CA ARG A 164 -6.51 7.88 -5.96
C ARG A 164 -7.10 8.96 -5.05
N ARG A 165 -8.13 8.61 -4.29
CA ARG A 165 -8.73 9.52 -3.28
C ARG A 165 -7.70 9.97 -2.25
N LEU A 166 -6.90 9.02 -1.74
CA LEU A 166 -5.82 9.30 -0.80
C LEU A 166 -4.74 10.21 -1.41
N GLY A 167 -4.32 9.93 -2.64
CA GLY A 167 -3.31 10.73 -3.34
C GLY A 167 -3.72 12.18 -3.47
N ARG A 168 -4.99 12.43 -3.79
CA ARG A 168 -5.55 13.79 -3.84
C ARG A 168 -5.59 14.45 -2.47
N ARG A 169 -5.96 13.72 -1.41
CA ARG A 169 -5.94 14.23 -0.03
C ARG A 169 -4.52 14.61 0.43
N LEU A 170 -3.51 13.79 0.13
CA LEU A 170 -2.11 14.03 0.52
C LEU A 170 -1.46 15.21 -0.20
N HIS A 171 -1.90 15.51 -1.42
CA HIS A 171 -1.34 16.59 -2.25
C HIS A 171 -2.17 17.87 -2.20
N ARG A 172 -3.06 18.00 -1.20
CA ARG A 172 -3.77 19.26 -0.93
C ARG A 172 -2.78 20.36 -0.54
N GLY A 173 -3.16 21.61 -0.79
CA GLY A 173 -2.39 22.77 -0.33
C GLY A 173 -2.30 22.84 1.19
N VAL A 174 -1.26 23.50 1.68
CA VAL A 174 -1.08 23.82 3.11
C VAL A 174 -1.87 25.10 3.41
N SER A 175 -2.55 25.17 4.56
CA SER A 175 -3.29 26.38 4.93
C SER A 175 -2.34 27.51 5.31
N GLU A 176 -2.77 28.74 5.08
CA GLU A 176 -2.08 29.90 5.65
C GLU A 176 -2.42 29.99 7.15
N GLY A 177 -1.43 30.28 7.99
CA GLY A 177 -1.65 30.43 9.44
C GLY A 177 -0.47 30.04 10.31
N GLU A 178 -0.78 29.79 11.58
CA GLU A 178 0.18 29.49 12.64
C GLU A 178 0.72 28.06 12.53
N LYS A 179 2.04 27.94 12.54
CA LYS A 179 2.73 26.65 12.53
C LYS A 179 2.89 26.13 13.95
N TRP A 180 2.14 25.09 14.30
CA TRP A 180 2.28 24.39 15.56
C TRP A 180 2.25 22.88 15.36
N VAL A 181 2.77 22.18 16.36
CA VAL A 181 2.70 20.73 16.48
C VAL A 181 2.29 20.42 17.90
N ARG A 182 1.27 19.58 18.09
CA ARG A 182 0.84 19.13 19.41
C ARG A 182 0.65 17.62 19.43
N MET A 183 0.87 17.03 20.60
CA MET A 183 0.69 15.61 20.82
C MET A 183 -0.33 15.41 21.94
N THR A 184 -1.32 14.55 21.70
CA THR A 184 -2.38 14.21 22.67
C THR A 184 -2.27 12.74 23.02
N SER A 185 -2.08 12.46 24.30
CA SER A 185 -2.03 11.09 24.84
C SER A 185 -3.44 10.53 24.99
N LEU A 186 -3.75 9.42 24.30
CA LEU A 186 -5.07 8.78 24.31
C LEU A 186 -5.08 7.40 24.98
N GLY A 187 -3.91 6.82 25.25
CA GLY A 187 -3.73 5.56 25.96
C GLY A 187 -2.27 5.11 25.93
N GLY A 188 -1.84 4.30 26.91
CA GLY A 188 -0.44 3.83 27.01
C GLY A 188 0.52 4.83 27.69
N TYR A 189 0.00 5.83 28.41
CA TYR A 189 0.80 6.80 29.16
C TYR A 189 0.63 6.56 30.66
N ARG A 190 1.74 6.28 31.36
CA ARG A 190 1.78 5.80 32.77
C ARG A 190 1.09 4.45 32.98
N GLU A 191 0.98 3.64 31.94
CA GLU A 191 0.42 2.30 31.93
C GLU A 191 1.04 1.47 30.79
N VAL A 192 0.79 0.17 30.77
CA VAL A 192 1.10 -0.72 29.63
C VAL A 192 -0.23 -1.22 29.07
N GLY A 193 -0.38 -1.21 27.74
CA GLY A 193 -1.63 -1.52 27.07
C GLY A 193 -2.23 -0.31 26.35
N ARG A 194 -3.10 -0.56 25.37
CA ARG A 194 -3.91 0.44 24.65
C ARG A 194 -3.13 1.68 24.16
N SER A 195 -1.91 1.48 23.66
CA SER A 195 -1.07 2.55 23.12
C SER A 195 -1.82 3.31 22.02
N CYS A 196 -1.95 4.62 22.21
CA CYS A 196 -2.60 5.50 21.24
C CYS A 196 -2.21 6.96 21.47
N THR A 197 -1.71 7.60 20.42
CA THR A 197 -1.24 8.98 20.45
C THR A 197 -1.74 9.74 19.23
N LEU A 198 -2.34 10.92 19.43
CA LEU A 198 -2.72 11.79 18.33
C LEU A 198 -1.67 12.90 18.14
N LEU A 199 -0.99 12.90 17.00
CA LEU A 199 -0.16 14.00 16.52
C LEU A 199 -1.03 14.92 15.67
N SER A 200 -1.04 16.21 15.98
CA SER A 200 -1.79 17.19 15.19
C SER A 200 -0.98 18.44 14.86
N THR A 201 -1.32 19.03 13.73
CA THR A 201 -0.88 20.34 13.25
C THR A 201 -2.11 21.16 12.86
N GLN A 202 -1.91 22.39 12.37
CA GLN A 202 -3.00 23.17 11.78
C GLN A 202 -3.74 22.41 10.67
N ASP A 203 -3.03 21.62 9.87
CA ASP A 203 -3.53 21.02 8.64
C ASP A 203 -3.71 19.51 8.70
N SER A 204 -3.24 18.83 9.75
CA SER A 204 -3.20 17.36 9.74
C SER A 204 -3.38 16.72 11.10
N LYS A 205 -3.99 15.53 11.08
CA LYS A 205 -4.15 14.65 12.24
C LYS A 205 -3.62 13.26 11.92
N ILE A 206 -2.60 12.81 12.64
CA ILE A 206 -2.03 11.47 12.51
C ILE A 206 -2.21 10.72 13.82
N LEU A 207 -2.87 9.57 13.76
CA LEU A 207 -2.97 8.68 14.91
C LEU A 207 -1.79 7.70 14.89
N ILE A 208 -1.06 7.61 15.99
CA ILE A 208 0.06 6.68 16.16
C ILE A 208 -0.41 5.61 17.14
N ASP A 209 -0.53 4.38 16.63
CA ASP A 209 -1.10 3.21 17.27
C ASP A 209 -2.57 3.37 17.70
N CYS A 210 -3.25 2.23 17.78
CA CYS A 210 -4.58 2.10 18.36
C CYS A 210 -4.70 0.69 18.93
N GLY A 211 -4.15 0.51 20.13
CA GLY A 211 -4.06 -0.78 20.79
C GLY A 211 -5.25 -1.16 21.66
N VAL A 212 -5.24 -2.39 22.17
CA VAL A 212 -6.13 -2.87 23.24
C VAL A 212 -5.32 -3.22 24.49
N ASP A 213 -5.81 -2.90 25.68
CA ASP A 213 -5.36 -3.52 26.92
C ASP A 213 -6.14 -4.82 27.14
N VAL A 214 -5.48 -5.95 26.84
CA VAL A 214 -6.06 -7.30 26.98
C VAL A 214 -6.22 -7.73 28.45
N SER A 215 -5.52 -7.07 29.37
CA SER A 215 -5.53 -7.38 30.80
C SER A 215 -6.63 -6.64 31.56
N SER A 216 -7.17 -5.58 30.97
CA SER A 216 -8.22 -4.77 31.56
C SER A 216 -9.49 -5.58 31.80
N SER A 217 -10.05 -5.49 33.01
CA SER A 217 -11.39 -5.96 33.34
C SER A 217 -12.49 -4.98 32.90
N GLY A 218 -12.12 -3.76 32.48
CA GLY A 218 -13.03 -2.70 32.04
C GLY A 218 -12.89 -2.38 30.55
N SER A 219 -12.94 -1.08 30.20
CA SER A 219 -12.69 -0.65 28.82
C SER A 219 -11.19 -0.64 28.53
N GLY A 220 -10.69 -1.71 27.90
CA GLY A 220 -9.32 -1.79 27.38
C GLY A 220 -9.06 -0.91 26.14
N SER A 221 -9.98 -0.02 25.78
CA SER A 221 -9.85 0.89 24.64
C SER A 221 -9.15 2.19 25.01
N PRO A 222 -8.38 2.80 24.09
CA PRO A 222 -7.97 4.19 24.18
C PRO A 222 -9.16 5.15 24.14
N TYR A 223 -8.94 6.41 24.53
CA TYR A 223 -9.94 7.47 24.57
C TYR A 223 -10.24 8.06 23.17
N ILE A 224 -10.60 7.21 22.20
CA ILE A 224 -10.88 7.60 20.81
C ILE A 224 -12.17 8.40 20.61
N HIS A 225 -12.98 8.56 21.67
CA HIS A 225 -14.22 9.34 21.68
C HIS A 225 -14.01 10.80 22.09
N MET A 226 -12.75 11.23 22.31
CA MET A 226 -12.43 12.60 22.67
C MET A 226 -12.67 13.58 21.51
N PRO A 227 -13.07 14.83 21.79
CA PRO A 227 -13.33 15.85 20.76
C PRO A 227 -12.16 16.09 19.80
N GLU A 228 -10.92 15.89 20.26
CA GLU A 228 -9.72 16.03 19.44
C GLU A 228 -9.63 14.97 18.33
N VAL A 229 -10.18 13.77 18.59
CA VAL A 229 -10.15 12.62 17.69
C VAL A 229 -11.35 12.62 16.75
N LEU A 230 -12.52 13.02 17.25
CA LEU A 230 -13.75 13.08 16.46
C LEU A 230 -13.81 14.34 15.56
N PRO A 231 -14.46 14.25 14.39
CA PRO A 231 -14.91 13.03 13.71
C PRO A 231 -13.72 12.21 13.18
N LEU A 232 -13.84 10.87 13.08
CA LEU A 232 -12.71 9.99 12.72
C LEU A 232 -12.21 10.22 11.29
N GLU A 233 -13.09 10.67 10.40
CA GLU A 233 -12.81 11.08 9.02
C GLU A 233 -11.77 12.22 8.96
N SER A 234 -11.66 13.01 10.05
CA SER A 234 -10.66 14.08 10.16
C SER A 234 -9.23 13.57 10.35
N ILE A 235 -9.03 12.28 10.69
CA ILE A 235 -7.72 11.66 10.79
C ILE A 235 -7.20 11.40 9.38
N ASP A 236 -6.02 11.93 9.05
CA ASP A 236 -5.41 11.80 7.71
C ASP A 236 -4.66 10.47 7.52
N GLY A 237 -4.25 9.83 8.61
CA GLY A 237 -3.59 8.55 8.58
C GLY A 237 -3.40 7.95 9.97
N VAL A 238 -3.34 6.63 10.00
CA VAL A 238 -2.97 5.85 11.18
C VAL A 238 -1.59 5.24 10.92
N VAL A 239 -0.66 5.36 11.86
CA VAL A 239 0.65 4.70 11.81
C VAL A 239 0.66 3.61 12.86
N VAL A 240 0.93 2.37 12.46
CA VAL A 240 1.10 1.24 13.38
C VAL A 240 2.58 0.93 13.49
N THR A 241 3.12 1.05 14.70
CA THR A 241 4.54 0.88 14.99
C THR A 241 4.98 -0.57 14.83
N HIS A 242 4.21 -1.50 15.39
CA HIS A 242 4.43 -2.94 15.30
C HIS A 242 3.14 -3.72 15.59
N ALA A 243 3.17 -5.04 15.37
CA ALA A 243 1.98 -5.87 15.25
C ALA A 243 1.36 -6.35 16.58
N HIS A 244 1.93 -5.98 17.74
CA HIS A 244 1.35 -6.41 19.01
C HIS A 244 -0.05 -5.79 19.21
N LEU A 245 -0.92 -6.51 19.93
CA LEU A 245 -2.32 -6.11 20.12
C LEU A 245 -2.47 -4.83 20.93
N ASP A 246 -1.55 -4.55 21.86
CA ASP A 246 -1.50 -3.30 22.63
C ASP A 246 -1.08 -2.08 21.81
N HIS A 247 -0.77 -2.25 20.52
CA HIS A 247 -0.51 -1.17 19.57
C HIS A 247 -1.44 -1.18 18.34
N SER A 248 -1.92 -2.36 17.93
CA SER A 248 -2.68 -2.52 16.68
C SER A 248 -4.08 -3.10 16.86
N GLY A 249 -4.40 -3.59 18.06
CA GLY A 249 -5.58 -4.42 18.30
C GLY A 249 -6.91 -3.73 18.11
N LEU A 250 -7.00 -2.40 18.13
CA LEU A 250 -8.24 -1.66 17.91
C LEU A 250 -8.23 -0.80 16.63
N VAL A 251 -7.23 -0.96 15.76
CA VAL A 251 -7.24 -0.31 14.44
C VAL A 251 -8.53 -0.64 13.65
N PRO A 252 -9.05 -1.90 13.62
CA PRO A 252 -10.32 -2.21 12.95
C PRO A 252 -11.53 -1.52 13.57
N LEU A 253 -11.46 -1.16 14.86
CA LEU A 253 -12.52 -0.43 15.55
C LEU A 253 -12.70 0.98 14.98
N LEU A 254 -11.62 1.60 14.51
CA LEU A 254 -11.68 2.91 13.84
C LEU A 254 -12.54 2.84 12.58
N TYR A 255 -12.33 1.82 11.74
CA TYR A 255 -13.12 1.60 10.52
C TYR A 255 -14.59 1.34 10.82
N LYS A 256 -14.88 0.56 11.87
CA LYS A 256 -16.26 0.33 12.34
C LYS A 256 -16.98 1.63 12.73
N TYR A 257 -16.24 2.65 13.20
CA TYR A 257 -16.79 3.93 13.63
C TYR A 257 -16.62 5.07 12.60
N GLY A 258 -16.31 4.75 11.34
CA GLY A 258 -16.33 5.71 10.24
C GLY A 258 -14.97 6.20 9.74
N TYR A 259 -13.86 5.70 10.29
CA TYR A 259 -12.54 5.97 9.67
C TYR A 259 -12.48 5.35 8.28
N ASP A 260 -12.03 6.11 7.29
CA ASP A 260 -11.94 5.69 5.88
C ASP A 260 -10.57 5.99 5.26
N GLY A 261 -9.57 6.28 6.11
CA GLY A 261 -8.21 6.66 5.72
C GLY A 261 -7.20 5.50 5.70
N PRO A 262 -5.92 5.79 5.43
CA PRO A 262 -4.87 4.80 5.32
C PRO A 262 -4.30 4.31 6.66
N VAL A 263 -3.81 3.09 6.69
CA VAL A 263 -2.94 2.58 7.75
C VAL A 263 -1.53 2.37 7.18
N TYR A 264 -0.54 3.04 7.77
CA TYR A 264 0.86 2.92 7.41
C TYR A 264 1.58 2.01 8.40
N CYS A 265 2.22 0.97 7.88
CA CYS A 265 3.06 0.05 8.64
C CYS A 265 4.04 -0.68 7.71
N THR A 266 4.94 -1.48 8.26
CA THR A 266 5.81 -2.34 7.45
C THR A 266 5.06 -3.56 6.92
N TYR A 267 5.53 -4.19 5.82
CA TYR A 267 4.91 -5.41 5.31
C TYR A 267 4.81 -6.53 6.38
N PRO A 268 5.87 -6.84 7.16
CA PRO A 268 5.74 -7.81 8.26
C PRO A 268 4.72 -7.38 9.32
N THR A 269 4.67 -6.09 9.67
CA THR A 269 3.68 -5.58 10.63
C THR A 269 2.26 -5.83 10.14
N ARG A 270 1.95 -5.54 8.87
CA ARG A 270 0.64 -5.82 8.27
C ARG A 270 0.26 -7.30 8.42
N ASP A 271 1.17 -8.20 8.03
CA ASP A 271 0.88 -9.63 7.97
C ASP A 271 0.64 -10.21 9.37
N VAL A 272 1.49 -9.85 10.33
CA VAL A 272 1.34 -10.29 11.73
C VAL A 272 0.16 -9.59 12.40
N MET A 273 -0.14 -8.33 12.08
CA MET A 273 -1.29 -7.62 12.62
C MET A 273 -2.59 -8.31 12.24
N VAL A 274 -2.76 -8.71 10.97
CA VAL A 274 -3.93 -9.48 10.52
C VAL A 274 -4.03 -10.81 11.27
N LEU A 275 -2.92 -11.55 11.39
CA LEU A 275 -2.88 -12.81 12.14
C LEU A 275 -3.33 -12.63 13.60
N MET A 276 -2.75 -11.65 14.29
CA MET A 276 -3.02 -11.37 15.71
C MET A 276 -4.45 -10.89 15.93
N GLN A 277 -4.98 -10.04 15.04
CA GLN A 277 -6.36 -9.53 15.15
C GLN A 277 -7.39 -10.64 14.90
N MET A 278 -7.17 -11.51 13.93
CA MET A 278 -8.05 -12.66 13.67
C MET A 278 -8.04 -13.66 14.83
N ASP A 279 -6.87 -13.94 15.40
CA ASP A 279 -6.75 -14.79 16.59
C ASP A 279 -7.44 -14.15 17.81
N TYR A 280 -7.25 -12.85 18.03
CA TYR A 280 -7.91 -12.11 19.10
C TYR A 280 -9.44 -12.20 19.03
N LEU A 281 -10.04 -12.10 17.83
CA LEU A 281 -11.47 -12.27 17.64
C LEU A 281 -11.93 -13.69 17.93
N LYS A 282 -11.18 -14.69 17.44
CA LYS A 282 -11.48 -16.11 17.67
C LYS A 282 -11.46 -16.45 19.16
N VAL A 283 -10.38 -16.10 19.86
CA VAL A 283 -10.22 -16.33 21.30
C VAL A 283 -11.29 -15.57 22.10
N SER A 284 -11.64 -14.35 21.69
CA SER A 284 -12.71 -13.59 22.35
C SER A 284 -14.07 -14.28 22.22
N ALA A 285 -14.40 -14.80 21.04
CA ALA A 285 -15.63 -15.52 20.78
C ALA A 285 -15.71 -16.84 21.57
N GLU A 286 -14.62 -17.62 21.62
CA GLU A 286 -14.53 -18.87 22.40
C GLU A 286 -14.72 -18.64 23.90
N ASN A 287 -14.25 -17.50 24.42
CA ASN A 287 -14.44 -17.10 25.82
C ASN A 287 -15.78 -16.39 26.09
N ALA A 288 -16.74 -16.44 25.16
CA ALA A 288 -18.03 -15.76 25.24
C ALA A 288 -17.94 -14.24 25.53
N LYS A 289 -16.82 -13.60 25.16
CA LYS A 289 -16.67 -12.15 25.21
C LYS A 289 -17.22 -11.54 23.93
N LYS A 290 -17.91 -10.41 24.03
CA LYS A 290 -18.38 -9.68 22.86
C LYS A 290 -17.18 -9.13 22.09
N PRO A 291 -16.92 -9.54 20.84
CA PRO A 291 -15.80 -9.02 20.09
C PRO A 291 -15.99 -7.52 19.80
N PRO A 292 -14.92 -6.70 19.86
CA PRO A 292 -15.04 -5.25 19.66
C PRO A 292 -15.41 -4.88 18.22
N TYR A 293 -15.03 -5.72 17.25
CA TYR A 293 -15.31 -5.58 15.82
C TYR A 293 -15.54 -6.97 15.19
N LEU A 294 -15.97 -7.01 13.92
CA LEU A 294 -16.19 -8.25 13.18
C LEU A 294 -14.93 -8.61 12.38
N SER A 295 -14.79 -9.90 12.05
CA SER A 295 -13.75 -10.44 11.17
C SER A 295 -13.95 -10.02 9.72
#